data_AF-A0A6C0CHW2-F1
#
_entry.id   AF-A0A6C0CHW2-F1
#
_cell.length_a   1.000
_cell.length_b   1.000
_cell.length_c   1.000
_cell.angle_alpha   90.00
_cell.angle_beta   90.00
_cell.angle_gamma   90.00
#
_symmetry.space_group_name_H-M   'P 1'
#
loop_
_entity.id
_entity.type
_entity.pdbx_description
1 polymer ?
#
loop_
_entity_poly.entity_id
_entity_poly.type
_entity_poly.pdbx_seq_one_letter_code
_entity_poly.pdbx_strand_id
1 'polypeptide(L)'
;MEVALNLVVPTATVFGGITFGTALVLMISTYAECSKYSLSSSLKNGAIAGAPCAIAYFFAALFQFFRAPFENFFISFGLQERMATNLALGYIIMLFLWPMTVWAAHDTTKAACVPTVDEMSKFKTDLLAKLQAKRQAEAANAKPATK
;
A
#
# COMPACT_ATOMS: atom_id res chain seq x y z
N MET A 1 -28.49 5.26 23.00
CA MET A 1 -27.23 6.00 22.74
C MET A 1 -25.99 5.17 23.09
N GLU A 2 -26.01 4.31 24.10
CA GLU A 2 -24.87 3.44 24.45
C GLU A 2 -24.44 2.46 23.35
N VAL A 3 -25.39 1.90 22.59
CA VAL A 3 -25.08 0.97 21.49
C VAL A 3 -24.29 1.64 20.36
N ALA A 4 -24.57 2.91 20.07
CA ALA A 4 -23.84 3.66 19.05
C ALA A 4 -22.42 4.00 19.52
N LEU A 5 -22.24 4.41 20.78
CA LEU A 5 -20.92 4.77 21.30
C LEU A 5 -19.99 3.54 21.39
N ASN A 6 -20.50 2.39 21.83
CA ASN A 6 -19.75 1.14 21.92
C ASN A 6 -19.36 0.56 20.54
N LEU A 7 -20.03 0.97 19.47
CA LEU A 7 -19.71 0.56 18.10
C LEU A 7 -18.78 1.56 17.40
N VAL A 8 -18.97 2.86 17.64
CA VAL A 8 -18.19 3.92 17.01
C VAL A 8 -16.73 3.89 17.49
N VAL A 9 -16.48 3.71 18.79
CA VAL A 9 -15.11 3.65 19.33
C VAL A 9 -14.26 2.56 18.67
N PRO A 10 -14.67 1.28 18.61
CA PRO A 10 -13.86 0.25 17.97
C PRO A 10 -13.76 0.45 16.45
N THR A 11 -14.80 0.97 15.78
CA THR A 11 -14.70 1.28 14.33
C THR A 11 -13.68 2.37 14.05
N ALA A 12 -13.60 3.41 14.89
CA ALA A 12 -12.61 4.48 14.78
C ALA A 12 -11.20 3.96 15.06
N THR A 13 -11.04 3.06 16.04
CA THR A 13 -9.75 2.41 16.32
C THR A 13 -9.29 1.53 15.16
N VAL A 14 -10.20 0.76 14.55
CA VAL A 14 -9.91 -0.06 13.37
C VAL A 14 -9.53 0.83 12.18
N PHE A 15 -10.28 1.90 11.93
CA PHE A 15 -9.95 2.86 10.87
C PHE A 15 -8.57 3.50 11.08
N GLY A 16 -8.30 4.03 12.27
CA GLY A 16 -7.03 4.69 12.59
C GLY A 16 -5.85 3.72 12.54
N GLY A 17 -6.01 2.53 13.12
CA GLY A 17 -4.98 1.49 13.12
C GLY A 17 -4.63 1.00 11.72
N ILE A 18 -5.64 0.74 10.88
CA ILE A 18 -5.43 0.30 9.50
C ILE A 18 -4.85 1.44 8.65
N THR A 19 -5.35 2.67 8.78
CA THR A 19 -4.84 3.82 8.05
C THR A 19 -3.37 4.07 8.36
N PHE A 20 -2.99 4.04 9.64
CA PHE A 20 -1.61 4.25 10.06
C PHE A 20 -0.70 3.08 9.65
N GLY A 21 -1.17 1.84 9.84
CA GLY A 21 -0.43 0.64 9.44
C GLY A 21 -0.17 0.57 7.94
N THR A 22 -1.19 0.84 7.12
CA THR A 22 -1.05 0.88 5.66
C THR A 22 -0.18 2.04 5.21
N ALA A 23 -0.31 3.24 5.81
CA ALA A 23 0.56 4.37 5.48
C ALA A 23 2.04 4.07 5.76
N LEU A 24 2.36 3.39 6.86
CA LEU A 24 3.74 2.96 7.16
C LEU A 24 4.27 1.96 6.13
N VAL A 25 3.47 0.95 5.77
CA VAL A 25 3.87 -0.04 4.76
C VAL A 25 4.13 0.64 3.41
N LEU A 26 3.24 1.54 2.98
CA LEU A 26 3.37 2.27 1.73
C LEU A 26 4.59 3.21 1.72
N MET A 27 4.91 3.83 2.86
CA MET A 27 6.13 4.62 3.02
C MET A 27 7.40 3.79 2.83
N ILE A 28 7.44 2.60 3.44
CA ILE A 28 8.60 1.71 3.32
C ILE A 28 8.74 1.23 1.87
N SER A 29 7.64 0.85 1.23
CA SER A 29 7.63 0.43 -0.18
C SER A 29 8.09 1.54 -1.13
N THR A 30 7.59 2.77 -0.97
CA THR A 30 8.01 3.91 -1.81
C THR A 30 9.46 4.34 -1.55
N TYR A 31 9.96 4.20 -0.31
CA TYR A 31 11.37 4.42 -0.02
C TYR A 31 12.27 3.37 -0.68
N ALA A 32 11.89 2.09 -0.62
CA ALA A 32 12.66 1.00 -1.22
C ALA A 32 12.72 1.09 -2.76
N GLU A 33 11.64 1.52 -3.40
CA GLU A 33 11.54 1.56 -4.88
C GLU A 33 11.99 2.90 -5.48
N CYS A 34 11.72 4.02 -4.81
CA CYS A 34 11.89 5.37 -5.39
C CYS A 34 12.84 6.28 -4.60
N SER A 35 13.38 5.85 -3.46
CA SER A 35 14.21 6.63 -2.51
C SER A 35 13.65 8.01 -2.10
N LYS A 36 12.34 8.23 -2.30
CA LYS A 36 11.65 9.51 -2.04
C LYS A 36 10.55 9.30 -1.01
N TYR A 37 10.46 10.22 -0.05
CA TYR A 37 9.43 10.21 0.98
C TYR A 37 8.20 10.99 0.51
N SER A 38 7.04 10.34 0.43
CA SER A 38 5.76 10.99 0.16
C SER A 38 4.75 10.72 1.28
N LEU A 39 4.89 11.44 2.41
CA LEU A 39 4.03 11.27 3.59
C LEU A 39 2.56 11.62 3.29
N SER A 40 2.33 12.68 2.51
CA SER A 40 0.96 13.10 2.15
C SER A 40 0.25 12.07 1.26
N SER A 41 0.94 11.51 0.27
CA SER A 41 0.36 10.49 -0.63
C SER A 41 0.13 9.17 0.08
N SER A 42 1.07 8.75 0.95
CA SER A 42 0.95 7.53 1.74
C SER A 42 -0.20 7.60 2.76
N LEU A 43 -0.41 8.75 3.40
CA LEU A 43 -1.51 8.94 4.34
C LEU A 43 -2.88 8.98 3.62
N LYS A 44 -2.97 9.67 2.47
CA LYS A 44 -4.21 9.72 1.68
C LYS A 44 -4.61 8.33 1.19
N ASN A 45 -3.65 7.57 0.65
CA ASN A 45 -3.93 6.23 0.14
C ASN A 45 -4.17 5.24 1.28
N GLY A 46 -3.51 5.40 2.43
CA GLY A 46 -3.82 4.66 3.65
C GLY A 46 -5.23 4.94 4.17
N ALA A 47 -5.71 6.19 4.11
CA ALA A 47 -7.07 6.55 4.52
C ALA A 47 -8.12 5.99 3.55
N ILE A 48 -7.85 6.02 2.25
CA ILE A 48 -8.71 5.42 1.23
C ILE A 48 -8.78 3.90 1.39
N ALA A 49 -7.67 3.24 1.73
CA ALA A 49 -7.63 1.80 2.01
C ALA A 49 -8.30 1.43 3.35
N GLY A 50 -8.18 2.30 4.36
CA GLY A 50 -8.79 2.11 5.68
C GLY A 50 -10.30 2.31 5.71
N ALA A 51 -10.84 3.19 4.85
CA ALA A 51 -12.27 3.49 4.80
C ALA A 51 -13.17 2.25 4.54
N PRO A 52 -12.95 1.43 3.50
CA PRO A 52 -13.76 0.23 3.27
C PRO A 52 -13.60 -0.81 4.38
N CYS A 53 -12.43 -0.89 5.02
CA CYS A 53 -12.21 -1.78 6.16
C CYS A 53 -13.06 -1.37 7.38
N ALA A 54 -13.13 -0.07 7.66
CA ALA A 54 -13.94 0.48 8.75
C ALA A 54 -15.45 0.31 8.48
N ILE A 55 -15.87 0.52 7.22
CA ILE A 55 -17.25 0.29 6.79
C ILE A 55 -17.60 -1.20 6.92
N ALA A 56 -16.74 -2.10 6.43
CA ALA A 56 -16.94 -3.54 6.54
C ALA A 56 -17.03 -4.01 7.99
N TYR A 57 -16.17 -3.48 8.87
CA TYR A 57 -16.24 -3.77 10.30
C TYR A 57 -17.55 -3.27 10.93
N PHE A 58 -17.99 -2.05 10.60
CA PHE A 58 -19.26 -1.51 11.09
C PHE A 58 -20.45 -2.39 10.67
N PHE A 59 -20.52 -2.78 9.39
CA PHE A 59 -21.59 -3.66 8.91
C PHE A 59 -21.53 -5.06 9.50
N ALA A 60 -20.33 -5.65 9.62
CA ALA A 60 -20.15 -6.99 10.19
C ALA A 60 -20.45 -7.03 11.70
N ALA A 61 -20.22 -5.93 12.42
CA ALA A 61 -20.55 -5.79 13.83
C ALA A 61 -22.04 -5.50 14.06
N LEU A 62 -22.72 -4.82 13.12
CA LEU A 62 -24.15 -4.53 13.22
C LEU A 62 -25.02 -5.73 12.81
N PHE A 63 -24.65 -6.44 11.75
CA PHE A 63 -25.46 -7.51 11.16
C PHE A 63 -24.81 -8.88 11.37
N GLN A 64 -25.40 -9.68 12.26
CA GLN A 64 -24.99 -11.07 12.47
C GLN A 64 -25.06 -11.92 11.20
N PHE A 65 -25.88 -11.54 10.22
CA PHE A 65 -25.98 -12.22 8.93
C PHE A 65 -24.63 -12.34 8.20
N PHE A 66 -23.82 -11.28 8.21
CA PHE A 66 -22.50 -11.30 7.55
C PHE A 66 -21.45 -12.06 8.37
N ARG A 67 -21.63 -12.10 9.70
CA ARG A 67 -20.69 -12.70 10.65
C ARG A 67 -20.90 -14.21 10.83
N ALA A 68 -22.15 -14.67 10.87
CA ALA A 68 -22.54 -16.04 11.13
C ALA A 68 -21.84 -17.11 10.26
N PRO A 69 -21.68 -16.96 8.93
CA PRO A 69 -20.99 -17.99 8.12
C PRO A 69 -19.52 -18.15 8.52
N PHE A 70 -18.83 -17.06 8.82
CA PHE A 70 -17.44 -17.09 9.26
C PHE A 70 -17.30 -17.62 10.69
N GLU A 71 -18.22 -17.27 11.58
CA GLU A 71 -18.24 -17.81 12.95
C GLU A 71 -18.43 -19.32 12.94
N ASN A 72 -19.43 -19.82 12.22
CA ASN A 72 -19.69 -21.25 12.11
C ASN A 72 -18.51 -21.99 11.51
N PHE A 73 -17.78 -21.38 10.56
CA PHE A 73 -16.54 -21.92 10.02
C PHE A 73 -15.46 -22.07 11.10
N PHE A 74 -15.20 -21.02 11.91
CA PHE A 74 -14.19 -21.09 12.97
C PHE A 74 -14.60 -21.97 14.16
N ILE A 75 -15.89 -22.03 14.49
CA ILE A 75 -16.42 -22.96 15.50
C ILE A 75 -16.25 -24.41 15.03
N SER A 76 -16.47 -24.69 13.74
CA SER A 76 -16.24 -26.02 13.16
C SER A 76 -14.77 -26.45 13.22
N PHE A 77 -13.84 -25.48 13.31
CA PHE A 77 -12.42 -25.72 13.55
C PHE A 77 -12.05 -25.95 15.03
N GLY A 78 -13.04 -25.94 15.93
CA GLY A 78 -12.84 -26.17 17.37
C GLY A 78 -12.44 -24.93 18.16
N LEU A 79 -12.58 -23.72 17.60
CA LEU A 79 -12.33 -22.49 18.35
C LEU A 79 -13.49 -22.18 19.30
N GLN A 80 -13.14 -21.68 20.49
CA GLN A 80 -14.09 -21.14 21.44
C GLN A 80 -14.90 -19.98 20.82
N GLU A 81 -16.21 -19.93 21.07
CA GLU A 81 -17.15 -18.97 20.45
C GLU A 81 -16.65 -17.52 20.47
N ARG A 82 -16.08 -17.08 21.61
CA ARG A 82 -15.58 -15.71 21.75
C ARG A 82 -14.36 -15.42 20.87
N MET A 83 -13.48 -16.40 20.68
CA MET A 83 -12.36 -16.27 19.74
C MET A 83 -12.84 -16.35 18.28
N ALA A 84 -13.81 -17.23 18.00
CA ALA A 84 -14.38 -17.40 16.67
C ALA A 84 -15.04 -16.10 16.16
N THR A 85 -15.74 -15.36 17.02
CA THR A 85 -16.30 -14.04 16.68
C THR A 85 -15.23 -13.03 16.29
N ASN A 86 -14.16 -12.93 17.09
CA ASN A 86 -13.11 -11.97 16.82
C ASN A 86 -12.32 -12.31 15.56
N LEU A 87 -12.08 -13.61 15.32
CA LEU A 87 -11.43 -14.08 14.09
C LEU A 87 -12.31 -13.85 12.86
N ALA A 88 -13.62 -14.11 12.96
CA ALA A 88 -14.57 -13.84 11.89
C ALA A 88 -14.58 -12.36 11.49
N LEU A 89 -14.65 -11.45 12.46
CA LEU A 89 -14.58 -10.01 12.21
C LEU A 89 -13.25 -9.59 11.60
N GLY A 90 -12.14 -10.12 12.11
CA GLY A 90 -10.81 -9.88 11.55
C GLY A 90 -10.65 -10.40 10.12
N TYR A 91 -11.22 -11.56 9.82
CA TYR A 91 -11.18 -12.17 8.50
C TYR A 91 -11.97 -11.34 7.48
N ILE A 92 -13.16 -10.84 7.86
CA ILE A 92 -13.93 -9.93 7.01
C ILE A 92 -13.13 -8.67 6.69
N ILE A 93 -12.51 -8.05 7.71
CA ILE A 93 -11.63 -6.89 7.49
C ILE A 93 -10.49 -7.25 6.52
N MET A 94 -9.86 -8.41 6.71
CA MET A 94 -8.73 -8.85 5.90
C MET A 94 -9.10 -9.01 4.42
N LEU A 95 -10.30 -9.50 4.12
CA LEU A 95 -10.80 -9.63 2.74
C LEU A 95 -10.88 -8.30 1.99
N PHE A 96 -11.23 -7.22 2.68
CA PHE A 96 -11.26 -5.88 2.09
C PHE A 96 -9.89 -5.20 2.11
N LEU A 97 -9.08 -5.47 3.14
CA LEU A 97 -7.77 -4.87 3.28
C LEU A 97 -6.83 -5.30 2.14
N TRP A 98 -6.84 -6.58 1.78
CA TRP A 98 -5.88 -7.14 0.82
C TRP A 98 -5.92 -6.52 -0.58
N PRO A 99 -7.07 -6.47 -1.28
CA PRO A 99 -7.12 -5.81 -2.59
C PRO A 99 -6.83 -4.31 -2.50
N MET A 100 -7.23 -3.66 -1.40
CA MET A 100 -7.01 -2.23 -1.20
C MET A 100 -5.54 -1.89 -0.97
N THR A 101 -4.79 -2.71 -0.24
CA THR A 101 -3.35 -2.47 -0.05
C THR A 101 -2.56 -2.67 -1.34
N VAL A 102 -2.93 -3.66 -2.16
CA VAL A 102 -2.32 -3.86 -3.49
C VAL A 102 -2.59 -2.68 -4.40
N TRP A 103 -3.84 -2.20 -4.45
CA TRP A 103 -4.20 -1.02 -5.23
C TRP A 103 -3.48 0.25 -4.72
N ALA A 104 -3.47 0.47 -3.40
CA ALA A 104 -2.82 1.62 -2.78
C ALA A 104 -1.31 1.62 -3.05
N ALA A 105 -0.64 0.47 -2.97
CA ALA A 105 0.77 0.34 -3.31
C ALA A 105 1.03 0.79 -4.74
N HIS A 106 0.29 0.25 -5.71
CA HIS A 106 0.45 0.60 -7.12
C HIS A 106 0.15 2.09 -7.43
N ASP A 107 -0.81 2.71 -6.74
CA ASP A 107 -1.11 4.13 -6.90
C ASP A 107 -0.04 5.03 -6.25
N THR A 108 0.41 4.67 -5.03
CA THR A 108 1.49 5.42 -4.35
C THR A 108 2.81 5.37 -5.11
N THR A 109 3.17 4.22 -5.70
CA THR A 109 4.42 4.10 -6.47
C THR A 109 4.33 4.94 -7.74
N LYS A 110 3.20 4.94 -8.45
CA LYS A 110 2.99 5.85 -9.60
C LYS A 110 3.12 7.33 -9.23
N ALA A 111 2.60 7.73 -8.06
CA ALA A 111 2.67 9.12 -7.62
C ALA A 111 4.06 9.52 -7.10
N ALA A 112 4.78 8.60 -6.44
CA ALA A 112 6.07 8.88 -5.80
C ALA A 112 7.29 8.69 -6.74
N CYS A 113 7.22 7.78 -7.71
CA CYS A 113 8.30 7.50 -8.66
C CYS A 113 8.29 8.42 -9.90
N VAL A 114 7.61 9.57 -9.86
CA VAL A 114 7.76 10.57 -10.93
C VAL A 114 9.15 11.20 -10.79
N PRO A 115 10.06 11.05 -11.77
CA PRO A 115 11.37 11.68 -11.71
C PRO A 115 11.19 13.19 -11.67
N THR A 116 11.91 13.84 -10.76
CA THR A 116 11.90 15.29 -10.67
C THR A 116 12.56 15.87 -11.92
N VAL A 117 12.15 17.07 -12.34
CA VAL A 117 12.63 17.69 -13.59
C VAL A 117 14.17 17.83 -13.59
N ASP A 118 14.77 18.02 -12.41
CA ASP A 118 16.22 18.04 -12.19
C ASP A 118 16.91 16.67 -12.31
N GLU A 119 16.21 15.57 -11.99
CA GLU A 119 16.76 14.23 -12.19
C GLU A 119 16.67 13.80 -13.64
N MET A 120 15.60 14.18 -14.35
CA MET A 120 15.51 14.00 -15.80
C MET A 120 16.59 14.79 -16.55
N SER A 121 16.89 16.02 -16.13
CA SER A 121 17.93 16.84 -16.76
C SER A 121 19.33 16.26 -16.50
N LYS A 122 19.64 15.86 -15.26
CA LYS A 122 20.89 15.17 -14.89
C LYS A 122 21.06 13.83 -15.58
N PHE A 123 20.00 13.03 -15.68
CA PHE A 123 20.05 11.74 -16.36
C PHE A 123 20.32 11.94 -17.86
N LYS A 124 19.69 12.95 -18.48
CA LYS A 124 19.91 13.29 -19.89
C LYS A 124 21.34 13.78 -20.15
N THR A 125 21.90 14.63 -19.30
CA THR A 125 23.30 15.07 -19.44
C THR A 125 24.29 13.93 -19.22
N ASP A 126 24.05 13.04 -18.24
CA ASP A 126 24.92 11.88 -18.00
C ASP A 126 24.84 10.85 -19.14
N LEU A 127 23.66 10.65 -19.74
CA LEU A 127 23.48 9.83 -20.95
C LEU A 127 24.20 10.42 -22.15
N LEU A 128 24.08 11.73 -22.37
CA LEU A 128 24.77 12.43 -23.45
C LEU A 128 26.29 12.38 -23.25
N ALA A 129 26.77 12.54 -22.02
CA ALA A 129 28.19 12.42 -21.69
C ALA A 129 28.71 10.99 -21.94
N LYS A 130 27.97 9.96 -21.53
CA LYS A 130 28.33 8.55 -21.80
C LYS A 130 28.30 8.20 -23.29
N LEU A 131 27.33 8.73 -24.04
CA LEU A 131 27.27 8.56 -25.49
C LEU A 131 28.43 9.25 -26.19
N GLN A 132 28.79 10.46 -25.78
CA GLN A 132 29.95 11.18 -26.32
C GLN A 132 31.26 10.48 -25.97
N ALA A 133 31.42 9.99 -24.73
CA ALA A 133 32.59 9.21 -24.33
C ALA A 133 32.70 7.89 -25.12
N LYS A 134 31.59 7.18 -25.35
CA LYS A 134 31.58 5.97 -26.19
C LYS A 134 31.89 6.29 -27.65
N ARG A 135 31.34 7.36 -28.22
CA ARG A 135 31.65 7.80 -29.60
C ARG A 135 33.11 8.20 -29.75
N GLN A 136 33.71 8.85 -28.75
CA GLN A 136 35.13 9.18 -28.75
C GLN A 136 36.00 7.93 -28.59
N ALA A 137 35.59 6.96 -27.78
CA ALA A 137 36.27 5.68 -27.67
C ALA A 137 36.17 4.84 -28.95
N GLU A 138 35.00 4.81 -29.61
CA GLU A 138 34.80 4.17 -30.91
C GLU A 138 35.58 4.87 -32.02
N ALA A 139 35.65 6.21 -32.02
CA ALA A 139 36.48 6.97 -32.96
C ALA A 139 37.99 6.79 -32.71
N ALA A 140 38.42 6.61 -31.46
CA ALA A 140 39.80 6.28 -31.12
C ALA A 140 40.17 4.83 -31.52
N ASN A 141 39.21 3.90 -31.43
CA ASN A 141 39.36 2.50 -31.87
C ASN A 141 39.20 2.33 -33.40
N ALA A 142 38.58 3.31 -34.08
CA ALA A 142 38.44 3.34 -35.54
C ALA A 142 39.57 4.11 -36.25
N LYS A 143 40.76 4.24 -35.63
CA LYS A 143 41.95 4.69 -36.37
C LYS A 143 42.29 3.65 -37.44
N PRO A 144 42.33 4.04 -38.72
CA PRO A 144 42.50 3.11 -39.84
C PRO A 144 43.89 2.47 -39.80
N ALA A 145 43.93 1.17 -40.12
CA ALA A 145 45.16 0.46 -40.43
C ALA A 145 45.91 1.23 -41.52
N THR A 146 47.03 1.81 -41.12
CA THR A 146 48.03 2.45 -41.96
C THR A 146 48.43 1.52 -43.11
N LYS A 147 48.27 1.98 -44.34
CA LYS A 147 49.03 1.51 -45.50
C LYS A 147 49.93 2.64 -45.96
#